data_AF-A0A2T3LD49-F1
#
_entry.id   AF-A0A2T3LD49-F1
#
_cell.length_a   1.000
_cell.length_b   1.000
_cell.length_c   1.000
_cell.angle_alpha   90.00
_cell.angle_beta   90.00
_cell.angle_gamma   90.00
#
_symmetry.space_group_name_H-M   'P 1'
#
loop_
_entity.id
_entity.type
_entity.pdbx_description
1 polymer ?
#
loop_
_entity_poly.entity_id
_entity_poly.type
_entity_poly.pdbx_seq_one_letter_code
_entity_poly.pdbx_strand_id
1 'polypeptide(L)'
;MKNIISKVEVLKNIGIKFDEENVKSCLVHYELKGKIREVLSLAEELGLDITKDKTKSSVSVVVSNFSDIDGCRKKVLNQVYQEQTPLIIATLKTTNIFKEILFTLGEAVDRTKYYK
;
A
#
# COMPACT_ATOMS: atom_id res chain seq x y z
N MET A 1 7.66 -23.67 -17.11
CA MET A 1 7.74 -24.24 -15.75
C MET A 1 9.18 -24.45 -15.26
N LYS A 2 10.07 -25.16 -15.97
CA LYS A 2 11.48 -25.36 -15.56
C LYS A 2 12.24 -24.07 -15.18
N ASN A 3 11.97 -22.96 -15.87
CA ASN A 3 12.58 -21.65 -15.62
C ASN A 3 12.15 -21.00 -14.28
N ILE A 4 10.92 -21.24 -13.81
CA ILE A 4 10.46 -20.69 -12.52
C ILE A 4 11.09 -21.48 -11.37
N ILE A 5 11.17 -22.80 -11.49
CA ILE A 5 11.78 -23.67 -10.46
C ILE A 5 13.23 -23.29 -10.24
N SER A 6 14.02 -23.14 -11.31
CA SER A 6 15.43 -22.74 -11.21
C SER A 6 15.60 -21.34 -10.58
N LYS A 7 14.71 -20.39 -10.87
CA LYS A 7 14.74 -19.06 -10.24
C LYS A 7 14.42 -19.13 -8.75
N VAL A 8 13.45 -19.95 -8.35
CA VAL A 8 13.11 -20.16 -6.92
C VAL A 8 14.29 -20.80 -6.18
N GLU A 9 14.99 -21.75 -6.79
CA GLU A 9 16.20 -22.35 -6.20
C GLU A 9 17.32 -21.32 -5.99
N VAL A 10 17.57 -20.44 -6.96
CA VAL A 10 18.52 -19.34 -6.81
C VAL A 10 18.14 -18.44 -5.63
N LEU A 11 16.86 -18.10 -5.49
CA LEU A 11 16.38 -17.26 -4.39
C LEU A 11 16.50 -17.96 -3.03
N LYS A 12 16.23 -19.28 -2.96
CA LYS A 12 16.47 -20.09 -1.75
C LYS A 12 17.95 -20.10 -1.37
N ASN A 13 18.85 -20.22 -2.34
CA ASN A 13 20.29 -20.25 -2.10
C ASN A 13 20.85 -18.96 -1.50
N ILE A 14 20.19 -17.82 -1.73
CA ILE A 14 20.54 -16.54 -1.09
C ILE A 14 19.78 -16.28 0.23
N GLY A 15 19.08 -17.30 0.75
CA GLY A 15 18.43 -17.27 2.06
C GLY A 15 16.95 -16.85 2.06
N ILE A 16 16.31 -16.70 0.90
CA ILE A 16 14.87 -16.41 0.84
C ILE A 16 14.09 -17.67 1.19
N LYS A 17 13.25 -17.57 2.22
CA LYS A 17 12.36 -18.66 2.64
C LYS A 17 11.17 -18.74 1.68
N PHE A 18 10.89 -19.94 1.16
CA PHE A 18 9.68 -20.24 0.38
C PHE A 18 8.89 -21.32 1.13
N ASP A 19 8.48 -21.01 2.35
CA ASP A 19 7.53 -21.79 3.12
C ASP A 19 6.11 -21.22 2.95
N GLU A 20 5.12 -21.95 3.43
CA GLU A 20 3.70 -21.59 3.28
C GLU A 20 3.40 -20.23 3.93
N GLU A 21 3.99 -19.93 5.08
CA GLU A 21 3.79 -18.67 5.79
C GLU A 21 4.36 -17.48 5.01
N ASN A 22 5.58 -17.61 4.49
CA ASN A 22 6.21 -16.57 3.69
C ASN A 22 5.41 -16.29 2.42
N VAL A 23 5.02 -17.34 1.68
CA VAL A 23 4.25 -17.19 0.44
C VAL A 23 2.89 -16.54 0.71
N LYS A 24 2.16 -16.98 1.75
CA LYS A 24 0.89 -16.36 2.14
C LYS A 24 1.06 -14.88 2.49
N SER A 25 2.07 -14.55 3.29
CA SER A 25 2.37 -13.16 3.66
C SER A 25 2.69 -12.30 2.43
N CYS A 26 3.50 -12.80 1.50
CA CYS A 26 3.82 -12.13 0.24
C CYS A 26 2.58 -11.92 -0.63
N LEU A 27 1.66 -12.88 -0.70
CA LEU A 27 0.40 -12.75 -1.44
C LEU A 27 -0.49 -11.66 -0.84
N VAL A 28 -0.67 -11.66 0.48
CA VAL A 28 -1.45 -10.61 1.18
C VAL A 28 -0.87 -9.22 0.91
N HIS A 29 0.46 -9.10 0.97
CA HIS A 29 1.15 -7.84 0.70
C HIS A 29 0.99 -7.41 -0.77
N TYR A 30 1.09 -8.34 -1.71
CA TYR A 30 0.89 -8.09 -3.14
C TYR A 30 -0.53 -7.60 -3.44
N GLU A 31 -1.54 -8.24 -2.84
CA GLU A 31 -2.94 -7.81 -2.98
C GLU A 31 -3.17 -6.41 -2.39
N LEU A 32 -2.62 -6.13 -1.20
CA LEU A 32 -2.70 -4.79 -0.59
C LEU A 32 -2.09 -3.73 -1.52
N LYS A 33 -0.94 -4.02 -2.12
CA LYS A 33 -0.28 -3.12 -3.07
C LYS A 33 -1.11 -2.89 -4.33
N GLY A 34 -1.80 -3.92 -4.82
CA GLY A 34 -2.77 -3.80 -5.91
C GLY A 34 -3.89 -2.82 -5.57
N LYS A 35 -4.51 -2.98 -4.40
CA LYS A 35 -5.58 -2.08 -3.89
C LYS A 35 -5.09 -0.64 -3.75
N ILE A 36 -3.89 -0.45 -3.21
CA ILE A 36 -3.28 0.88 -3.07
C ILE A 36 -3.11 1.55 -4.44
N ARG A 37 -2.56 0.84 -5.43
CA ARG A 37 -2.37 1.38 -6.79
C ARG A 37 -3.69 1.77 -7.44
N GLU A 38 -4.73 0.94 -7.29
CA GLU A 38 -6.06 1.25 -7.82
C GLU A 38 -6.59 2.55 -7.20
N VAL A 39 -6.55 2.68 -5.88
CA VAL A 39 -7.08 3.88 -5.20
C VAL A 39 -6.22 5.12 -5.48
N LEU A 40 -4.90 4.97 -5.65
CA LEU A 40 -4.03 6.06 -6.11
C LEU A 40 -4.40 6.55 -7.51
N SER A 41 -4.66 5.64 -8.45
CA SER A 41 -5.15 5.99 -9.79
C SER A 41 -6.47 6.79 -9.71
N LEU A 42 -7.40 6.38 -8.84
CA LEU A 42 -8.63 7.12 -8.62
C LEU A 42 -8.39 8.51 -8.03
N ALA A 43 -7.37 8.67 -7.18
CA ALA A 43 -6.99 9.97 -6.62
C ALA A 43 -6.46 10.91 -7.72
N GLU A 44 -5.61 10.40 -8.60
CA GLU A 44 -5.09 11.14 -9.75
C GLU A 44 -6.22 11.55 -10.72
N GLU A 45 -7.15 10.65 -11.00
CA GLU A 45 -8.34 10.96 -11.81
C GLU A 45 -9.25 12.04 -11.20
N LEU A 46 -9.22 12.19 -9.87
CA LEU A 46 -9.92 13.26 -9.15
C LEU A 46 -9.10 14.56 -9.07
N GLY A 47 -7.88 14.57 -9.61
CA GLY A 47 -6.97 15.72 -9.53
C GLY A 47 -6.39 15.94 -8.13
N LEU A 48 -6.39 14.91 -7.28
CA LEU A 48 -5.82 15.00 -5.93
C LEU A 48 -4.30 14.85 -6.00
N ASP A 49 -3.59 15.74 -5.31
CA ASP A 49 -2.13 15.68 -5.23
C ASP A 49 -1.69 14.53 -4.31
N ILE A 50 -1.23 13.43 -4.92
CA ILE A 50 -0.78 12.23 -4.21
C ILE A 50 0.46 12.45 -3.32
N THR A 51 1.17 13.56 -3.49
CA THR A 51 2.31 13.93 -2.63
C THR A 51 1.85 14.44 -1.25
N LYS A 52 0.58 14.86 -1.10
CA LYS A 52 0.05 15.37 0.17
C LYS A 52 -0.37 14.24 1.10
N ASP A 53 -0.05 14.40 2.38
CA ASP A 53 -0.51 13.52 3.46
C ASP A 53 -2.04 13.40 3.49
N LYS A 54 -2.77 14.48 3.21
CA LYS A 54 -4.24 14.48 3.12
C LYS A 54 -4.75 13.44 2.09
N THR A 55 -4.12 13.38 0.93
CA THR A 55 -4.47 12.41 -0.13
C THR A 55 -4.11 10.99 0.30
N LYS A 56 -2.88 10.77 0.78
CA LYS A 56 -2.42 9.45 1.26
C LYS A 56 -3.25 8.90 2.42
N SER A 57 -3.66 9.76 3.35
CA SER A 57 -4.57 9.40 4.44
C SER A 57 -5.95 9.01 3.89
N SER A 58 -6.47 9.73 2.90
CA SER A 58 -7.75 9.40 2.28
C SER A 58 -7.69 8.05 1.53
N VAL A 59 -6.60 7.81 0.81
CA VAL A 59 -6.30 6.51 0.19
C VAL A 59 -6.25 5.42 1.26
N SER A 60 -5.61 5.67 2.40
CA SER A 60 -5.51 4.69 3.50
C SER A 60 -6.87 4.24 4.02
N VAL A 61 -7.82 5.18 4.18
CA VAL A 61 -9.19 4.88 4.64
C VAL A 61 -9.92 4.01 3.61
N VAL A 62 -9.87 4.40 2.33
CA VAL A 62 -10.53 3.66 1.24
C VAL A 62 -9.95 2.26 1.10
N VAL A 63 -8.62 2.11 1.17
CA VAL A 63 -7.94 0.81 1.12
C VAL A 63 -8.30 -0.06 2.33
N SER A 64 -8.45 0.53 3.52
CA SER A 64 -8.85 -0.20 4.73
C SER A 64 -10.26 -0.80 4.62
N ASN A 65 -11.13 -0.17 3.85
CA ASN A 65 -12.53 -0.57 3.66
C ASN A 65 -12.78 -1.09 2.23
N PHE A 66 -11.73 -1.47 1.50
CA PHE A 66 -11.75 -1.61 0.03
C PHE A 66 -12.84 -2.55 -0.50
N SER A 67 -13.10 -3.65 0.21
CA SER A 67 -14.10 -4.66 -0.16
C SER A 67 -15.54 -4.18 0.10
N ASP A 68 -15.74 -3.38 1.15
CA ASP A 68 -17.08 -2.97 1.59
C ASP A 68 -17.66 -1.82 0.76
N ILE A 69 -16.83 -1.15 -0.03
CA ILE A 69 -17.18 0.02 -0.84
C ILE A 69 -17.04 -0.23 -2.36
N ASP A 70 -17.15 -1.48 -2.78
CA ASP A 70 -17.06 -1.86 -4.20
C ASP A 70 -18.08 -1.06 -5.05
N GLY A 71 -17.67 -0.68 -6.26
CA GLY A 71 -18.47 0.17 -7.15
C GLY A 71 -18.60 1.65 -6.78
N CYS A 72 -18.20 2.09 -5.57
CA CYS A 72 -18.31 3.49 -5.14
C CYS A 72 -17.00 4.12 -4.62
N ARG A 73 -15.87 3.42 -4.75
CA ARG A 73 -14.53 3.83 -4.27
C ARG A 73 -14.16 5.26 -4.60
N LYS A 74 -14.37 5.71 -5.84
CA LYS A 74 -14.03 7.08 -6.28
C LYS A 74 -14.84 8.15 -5.55
N LYS A 75 -16.15 7.91 -5.35
CA LYS A 75 -17.04 8.82 -4.61
C LYS A 75 -16.64 8.89 -3.15
N VAL A 76 -16.39 7.74 -2.53
CA VAL A 76 -15.96 7.64 -1.13
C VAL A 76 -14.60 8.32 -0.94
N LEU A 77 -13.65 8.12 -1.85
CA LEU A 77 -12.34 8.77 -1.80
C LEU A 77 -12.47 10.30 -1.77
N ASN A 78 -13.29 10.87 -2.65
CA ASN A 78 -13.52 12.31 -2.67
C ASN A 78 -14.18 12.78 -1.37
N GLN A 79 -15.18 12.06 -0.87
CA GLN A 79 -15.85 12.41 0.39
C GLN A 79 -14.88 12.40 1.57
N VAL A 80 -14.15 11.30 1.76
CA VAL A 80 -13.14 11.16 2.81
C VAL A 80 -12.12 12.29 2.71
N TYR A 81 -11.66 12.61 1.50
CA TYR A 81 -10.72 13.71 1.29
C TYR A 81 -11.27 15.05 1.77
N GLN A 82 -12.54 15.37 1.52
CA GLN A 82 -13.12 16.63 2.01
C GLN A 82 -13.28 16.65 3.54
N GLU A 83 -13.57 15.51 4.16
CA GLU A 83 -13.85 15.38 5.59
C GLU A 83 -12.61 15.14 6.48
N GLN A 84 -11.41 15.05 5.91
CA GLN A 84 -10.16 14.84 6.65
C GLN A 84 -9.95 15.92 7.72
N THR A 85 -9.64 15.47 8.94
CA THR A 85 -9.16 16.34 10.03
C THR A 85 -7.67 16.08 10.31
N PRO A 86 -6.94 17.04 10.90
CA PRO A 86 -5.53 16.84 11.26
C PRO A 86 -5.31 15.61 12.17
N LEU A 87 -6.25 15.32 13.07
CA LEU A 87 -6.18 14.16 13.96
C LEU A 87 -6.30 12.83 13.19
N ILE A 88 -7.19 12.76 12.21
CA ILE A 88 -7.36 11.57 11.35
C ILE A 88 -6.08 11.35 10.53
N ILE A 89 -5.54 12.42 9.93
CA ILE A 89 -4.28 12.35 9.17
C ILE A 89 -3.15 11.82 10.06
N ALA A 90 -2.97 12.41 11.24
CA ALA A 90 -1.93 12.01 12.19
C ALA A 90 -2.07 10.53 12.62
N THR A 91 -3.30 10.09 12.88
CA THR A 91 -3.60 8.69 13.24
C THR A 91 -3.22 7.75 12.09
N LEU A 92 -3.65 8.05 10.86
CA LEU A 92 -3.42 7.19 9.71
C LEU A 92 -1.93 7.07 9.35
N LYS A 93 -1.13 8.12 9.56
CA LYS A 93 0.34 8.07 9.36
C LYS A 93 1.05 7.00 10.18
N THR A 94 0.45 6.53 11.27
CA THR A 94 1.02 5.46 12.10
C THR A 94 0.72 4.06 11.56
N THR A 95 -0.25 3.93 10.66
CA THR A 95 -0.73 2.64 10.14
C THR A 95 0.24 2.03 9.12
N ASN A 96 0.21 0.69 9.01
CA ASN A 96 1.01 -0.02 8.01
C ASN A 96 0.55 0.26 6.57
N ILE A 97 -0.75 0.53 6.36
CA ILE A 97 -1.29 0.90 5.04
C ILE A 97 -0.68 2.22 4.57
N PHE A 98 -0.59 3.23 5.46
CA PHE A 98 0.04 4.50 5.09
C PHE A 98 1.52 4.33 4.76
N LYS A 99 2.26 3.51 5.52
CA LYS A 99 3.65 3.18 5.20
C LYS A 99 3.77 2.50 3.83
N GLU A 100 2.88 1.57 3.52
CA GLU A 100 2.88 0.89 2.21
C GLU A 100 2.56 1.84 1.05
N ILE A 101 1.72 2.84 1.28
CA ILE A 101 1.49 3.93 0.31
C ILE A 101 2.81 4.69 0.08
N LEU A 102 3.54 5.05 1.14
CA LEU A 102 4.85 5.72 1.00
C LEU A 102 5.85 4.85 0.22
N PHE A 103 5.92 3.54 0.49
CA PHE A 103 6.76 2.62 -0.27
C PHE A 103 6.33 2.52 -1.74
N THR A 104 5.03 2.50 -2.00
CA THR A 104 4.48 2.43 -3.36
C THR A 104 4.80 3.69 -4.16
N LEU A 105 4.81 4.85 -3.51
CA LEU A 105 5.15 6.15 -4.11
C LEU A 105 6.67 6.42 -4.16
N GLY A 106 7.50 5.55 -3.58
CA GLY A 106 8.95 5.77 -3.48
C GLY A 106 9.35 6.86 -2.48
N GLU A 107 8.44 7.28 -1.60
CA GLU A 107 8.68 8.32 -0.58
C GLU A 107 9.19 7.75 0.74
N ALA A 108 9.08 6.43 0.94
CA ALA A 108 9.62 5.78 2.12
C ALA A 108 11.16 5.75 2.07
N VAL A 109 11.79 6.52 2.97
CA VAL A 109 13.22 6.34 3.28
C VAL A 109 13.35 5.17 4.23
N ASP A 110 13.98 4.08 3.79
CA ASP A 110 14.36 2.99 4.68
C ASP A 110 15.42 3.50 5.68
N ARG A 111 14.97 3.97 6.85
CA ARG A 111 15.83 4.53 7.89
C ARG A 111 16.56 3.45 8.70
N THR A 112 16.30 2.17 8.47
CA THR A 112 17.03 1.09 9.17
C THR A 112 18.51 1.06 8.84
N LYS A 113 18.95 1.72 7.75
CA LYS A 113 20.37 1.87 7.40
C LYS A 113 21.15 2.89 8.24
N TYR A 114 20.49 3.74 9.02
CA TYR A 114 21.15 4.83 9.77
C TYR A 114 21.34 4.55 11.26
N TYR A 115 20.87 3.41 11.74
CA TYR A 115 21.16 2.89 13.07
C TYR A 115 22.04 1.64 12.93
N LYS A 116 23.33 1.86 12.73
CA LYS A 116 24.39 0.88 12.98
C LYS A 116 25.34 1.46 14.02
#